data_AF-A0A0C2STF5-F1
#
_entry.id   AF-A0A0C2STF5-F1
#
_cell.length_a   1.000
_cell.length_b   1.000
_cell.length_c   1.000
_cell.angle_alpha   90.00
_cell.angle_beta   90.00
_cell.angle_gamma   90.00
#
_symmetry.space_group_name_H-M   'P 1'
#
loop_
_entity.id
_entity.type
_entity.pdbx_description
1 polymer ?
#
loop_
_entity_poly.entity_id
_entity_poly.type
_entity_poly.pdbx_seq_one_letter_code
_entity_poly.pdbx_strand_id
1 'polypeptide(L)'
;MGKFETFPSFNQALKGFDSAGRVGPKAVNGTFADLEFSRALQEVRVGEIVIPQGFVLKGSLNLPSVHFEASFDIEISPSRIHVDGHIKNAITVTIDNTRLFALTHASDSNRGPSLDLTIERDTPPNCYFSGEIYLLGLSAAAQFELSDDGMQFHETISAWLAGVKIDFVINTAIYLDFSASCTLDLSLPPFKIGKVDIPHIKVVKFAASLATQVHWTPITWELVVSGKMSLVDWDMGQAGPFTLGPDLSDFTKITNYLVDHVKDRFNSLFKDKVAEILAEGLKEVVNELKNVGLAAEKTTELLVKEFDCDLKEVIKQVGEIFELEKEEMAKIMKDLGTTAEKVARILKDAYSVTANSLAQILKQAGYAVDDVGRTLKDVYGIASNEIAQILKQAGYTVDDVGRVLRDVYGVTSTEIASILKQAGYTVDDIGRALKDVYGVISTEIASFLQRAGYTVQDIGRVLEGVYGETANTVASILKGAGYTVDDVGRVLKDVFHETSNEIATILKGAGYAIDDIARTLENVFNMTGGDAARVLKDIGYAMQDVDRAISDVFGAIGGAVGDAADAVGDALGDAADAVGGALGSIFG
;
A
#
# COMPACT_ATOMS: atom_id res chain seq x y z
N MET A 1 -4.70 85.43 -14.22
CA MET A 1 -5.16 84.60 -15.37
C MET A 1 -3.97 84.38 -16.29
N GLY A 2 -3.25 83.26 -16.12
CA GLY A 2 -2.16 82.87 -17.01
C GLY A 2 -2.74 82.21 -18.26
N LYS A 3 -2.34 82.67 -19.44
CA LYS A 3 -2.78 82.11 -20.73
C LYS A 3 -2.15 80.72 -20.93
N PHE A 4 -2.96 79.74 -21.29
CA PHE A 4 -2.48 78.49 -21.91
C PHE A 4 -2.10 78.80 -23.35
N GLU A 5 -0.86 78.49 -23.74
CA GLU A 5 -0.43 78.54 -25.14
C GLU A 5 -0.58 77.14 -25.76
N THR A 6 -1.35 77.05 -26.85
CA THR A 6 -1.44 75.88 -27.71
C THR A 6 -0.55 76.11 -28.94
N PHE A 7 0.39 75.20 -29.20
CA PHE A 7 1.27 75.25 -30.39
C PHE A 7 0.66 74.49 -31.57
N PRO A 8 0.98 74.84 -32.84
CA PRO A 8 0.41 74.20 -34.03
C PRO A 8 0.81 72.72 -34.16
N SER A 9 -0.10 71.91 -34.73
CA SER A 9 -0.01 70.45 -34.80
C SER A 9 1.32 69.91 -35.36
N PHE A 10 1.84 68.87 -34.69
CA PHE A 10 3.02 68.05 -35.01
C PHE A 10 3.10 67.54 -36.47
N ASN A 11 1.98 67.55 -37.21
CA ASN A 11 1.89 67.19 -38.63
C ASN A 11 2.81 67.99 -39.57
N GLN A 12 3.32 69.16 -39.19
CA GLN A 12 4.29 69.90 -40.00
C GLN A 12 5.73 69.39 -39.86
N ALA A 13 6.09 68.72 -38.76
CA ALA A 13 7.44 68.21 -38.53
C ALA A 13 7.75 66.91 -39.31
N LEU A 14 6.73 66.10 -39.58
CA LEU A 14 6.87 64.81 -40.29
C LEU A 14 7.13 64.94 -41.79
N LYS A 15 6.87 66.09 -42.42
CA LYS A 15 7.08 66.30 -43.86
C LYS A 15 8.55 66.41 -44.30
N GLY A 16 9.50 66.40 -43.37
CA GLY A 16 10.94 66.58 -43.65
C GLY A 16 11.74 65.30 -43.94
N PHE A 17 11.17 64.10 -43.80
CA PHE A 17 11.95 62.85 -43.77
C PHE A 17 12.01 62.04 -45.08
N ASP A 18 11.34 62.47 -46.16
CA ASP A 18 11.09 61.62 -47.35
C ASP A 18 12.13 61.78 -48.50
N SER A 19 13.41 62.07 -48.19
CA SER A 19 14.43 62.38 -49.20
C SER A 19 15.71 61.53 -49.10
N ALA A 20 15.60 60.20 -49.14
CA ALA A 20 16.73 59.31 -49.45
C ALA A 20 16.25 57.93 -49.95
N GLY A 21 16.14 57.76 -51.27
CA GLY A 21 15.61 56.55 -51.91
C GLY A 21 16.38 55.25 -51.63
N ARG A 22 16.04 54.55 -50.54
CA ARG A 22 16.34 53.13 -50.31
C ARG A 22 15.07 52.41 -49.85
N VAL A 23 14.80 51.24 -50.45
CA VAL A 23 13.58 50.44 -50.24
C VAL A 23 13.68 49.69 -48.91
N GLY A 24 13.41 50.41 -47.80
CA GLY A 24 12.93 49.83 -46.54
C GLY A 24 11.39 49.80 -46.53
N PRO A 25 10.74 49.27 -45.48
CA PRO A 25 9.27 49.20 -45.43
C PRO A 25 8.69 50.59 -45.71
N LYS A 26 7.86 50.68 -46.75
CA LYS A 26 7.19 51.92 -47.17
C LYS A 26 6.46 52.48 -45.94
N ALA A 27 6.97 53.58 -45.40
CA ALA A 27 6.45 54.37 -44.27
C ALA A 27 5.38 53.70 -43.40
N VAL A 28 5.72 53.36 -42.15
CA VAL A 28 4.70 53.07 -41.13
C VAL A 28 3.96 54.38 -40.85
N ASN A 29 2.80 54.57 -41.47
CA ASN A 29 1.92 55.69 -41.16
C ASN A 29 1.34 55.48 -39.76
N GLY A 30 1.75 56.33 -38.83
CA GLY A 30 1.23 56.39 -37.48
C GLY A 30 0.48 57.69 -37.23
N THR A 31 -0.57 57.63 -36.43
CA THR A 31 -1.25 58.83 -35.92
C THR A 31 -1.07 58.90 -34.42
N PHE A 32 -0.55 60.03 -33.94
CA PHE A 32 -0.71 60.40 -32.54
C PHE A 32 -2.11 61.01 -32.39
N ALA A 33 -2.97 60.38 -31.63
CA ALA A 33 -4.30 60.89 -31.31
C ALA A 33 -4.33 61.38 -29.86
N ASP A 34 -5.06 62.47 -29.62
CA ASP A 34 -5.36 63.01 -28.29
C ASP A 34 -4.12 63.34 -27.44
N LEU A 35 -3.15 64.03 -28.04
CA LEU A 35 -1.92 64.45 -27.36
C LEU A 35 -2.20 65.68 -26.48
N GLU A 36 -2.28 65.48 -25.17
CA GLU A 36 -2.46 66.53 -24.17
C GLU A 36 -1.13 66.90 -23.52
N PHE A 37 -0.83 68.20 -23.50
CA PHE A 37 0.35 68.75 -22.84
C PHE A 37 -0.08 69.71 -21.74
N SER A 38 0.45 69.52 -20.55
CA SER A 38 0.32 70.51 -19.48
C SER A 38 1.64 70.70 -18.76
N ARG A 39 1.93 71.95 -18.39
CA ARG A 39 3.16 72.33 -17.71
C ARG A 39 2.85 73.36 -16.63
N ALA A 40 3.22 73.04 -15.40
CA ALA A 40 3.20 73.96 -14.28
C ALA A 40 4.64 74.41 -13.97
N LEU A 41 4.95 75.68 -14.25
CA LEU A 41 6.30 76.24 -14.03
C LEU A 41 6.68 76.36 -12.55
N GLN A 42 5.70 76.33 -11.66
CA GLN A 42 5.81 76.35 -10.19
C GLN A 42 4.55 75.69 -9.60
N GLU A 43 4.57 75.30 -8.32
CA GLU A 43 3.36 74.80 -7.64
C GLU A 43 2.26 75.87 -7.70
N VAL A 44 1.08 75.49 -8.18
CA VAL A 44 -0.09 76.36 -8.27
C VAL A 44 -1.16 75.83 -7.32
N ARG A 45 -1.57 76.64 -6.34
CA ARG A 45 -2.69 76.32 -5.46
C ARG A 45 -3.96 77.00 -5.92
N VAL A 46 -5.02 76.23 -6.14
CA VAL A 46 -6.37 76.71 -6.47
C VAL A 46 -7.34 76.15 -5.42
N GLY A 47 -7.62 76.93 -4.37
CA GLY A 47 -8.38 76.44 -3.22
C GLY A 47 -7.60 75.37 -2.46
N GLU A 48 -8.22 74.22 -2.18
CA GLU A 48 -7.54 73.05 -1.60
C GLU A 48 -6.77 72.22 -2.64
N ILE A 49 -6.90 72.53 -3.93
CA ILE A 49 -6.22 71.80 -5.00
C ILE A 49 -4.80 72.33 -5.15
N VAL A 50 -3.81 71.46 -4.96
CA VAL A 50 -2.39 71.74 -5.19
C VAL A 50 -1.96 71.10 -6.50
N ILE A 51 -1.58 71.90 -7.49
CA ILE A 51 -1.00 71.44 -8.75
C ILE A 51 0.53 71.56 -8.61
N PRO A 52 1.28 70.46 -8.50
CA PRO A 52 2.72 70.52 -8.29
C PRO A 52 3.46 71.08 -9.51
N GLN A 53 4.65 71.63 -9.29
CA GLN A 53 5.55 72.02 -10.37
C GLN A 53 5.92 70.78 -11.20
N GLY A 54 5.76 70.85 -12.52
CA GLY A 54 6.06 69.72 -13.37
C GLY A 54 5.54 69.84 -14.80
N PHE A 55 5.69 68.74 -15.52
CA PHE A 55 5.28 68.54 -16.89
C PHE A 55 4.50 67.24 -16.97
N VAL A 56 3.32 67.28 -17.59
CA VAL A 56 2.51 66.09 -17.86
C VAL A 56 2.23 66.02 -19.35
N LEU A 57 2.44 64.85 -19.93
CA LEU A 57 2.18 64.55 -21.33
C LEU A 57 1.38 63.26 -21.42
N LYS A 58 0.17 63.34 -21.97
CA LYS A 58 -0.69 62.18 -22.23
C LYS A 58 -0.91 62.04 -23.72
N GLY A 59 -0.97 60.82 -24.22
CA GLY A 59 -1.28 60.61 -25.63
C GLY A 59 -1.51 59.15 -25.99
N SER A 60 -1.97 58.95 -27.21
CA SER A 60 -2.06 57.62 -27.82
C SER A 60 -1.33 57.57 -29.15
N LEU A 61 -0.70 56.43 -29.43
CA LEU A 61 -0.05 56.11 -30.68
C LEU A 61 -0.81 54.95 -31.34
N ASN A 62 -1.36 55.18 -32.52
CA ASN A 62 -1.98 54.14 -33.33
C ASN A 62 -1.15 53.91 -34.60
N LEU A 63 -0.69 52.68 -34.80
CA LEU A 63 0.02 52.18 -35.96
C LEU A 63 -0.79 51.02 -36.60
N PRO A 64 -1.77 51.34 -37.46
CA PRO A 64 -2.71 50.35 -38.01
C PRO A 64 -2.02 49.25 -38.81
N SER A 65 -0.94 49.58 -39.51
CA SER A 65 -0.19 48.65 -40.37
C SER A 65 0.42 47.46 -39.63
N VAL A 66 0.61 47.59 -38.32
CA VAL A 66 1.14 46.54 -37.44
C VAL A 66 0.15 46.19 -36.32
N HIS A 67 -1.11 46.62 -36.44
CA HIS A 67 -2.18 46.42 -35.43
C HIS A 67 -1.79 46.88 -34.01
N PHE A 68 -0.89 47.84 -33.92
CA PHE A 68 -0.34 48.34 -32.66
C PHE A 68 -1.06 49.62 -32.26
N GLU A 69 -1.64 49.63 -31.07
CA GLU A 69 -2.27 50.81 -30.48
C GLU A 69 -1.79 50.89 -29.03
N ALA A 70 -1.25 52.04 -28.62
CA ALA A 70 -0.72 52.24 -27.28
C ALA A 70 -1.14 53.60 -26.73
N SER A 71 -1.34 53.69 -25.42
CA SER A 71 -1.53 54.93 -24.69
C SER A 71 -0.38 55.13 -23.71
N PHE A 72 -0.05 56.39 -23.41
CA PHE A 72 0.97 56.73 -22.43
C PHE A 72 0.61 57.99 -21.65
N ASP A 73 1.11 58.05 -20.42
CA ASP A 73 1.09 59.16 -19.49
C ASP A 73 2.51 59.37 -18.97
N ILE A 74 3.06 60.56 -19.17
CA ILE A 74 4.42 60.92 -18.74
C ILE A 74 4.29 62.09 -17.80
N GLU A 75 4.66 61.90 -16.54
CA GLU A 75 4.73 62.94 -15.52
C GLU A 75 6.19 63.18 -15.13
N ILE A 76 6.65 64.43 -15.24
CA ILE A 76 7.98 64.85 -14.84
C ILE A 76 7.84 65.95 -13.81
N SER A 77 8.37 65.71 -12.62
CA SER A 77 8.48 66.66 -11.52
C SER A 77 9.94 66.79 -11.08
N PRO A 78 10.30 67.81 -10.29
CA PRO A 78 11.67 67.98 -9.80
C PRO A 78 12.25 66.78 -9.01
N SER A 79 11.38 65.93 -8.45
CA SER A 79 11.77 64.78 -7.61
C SER A 79 11.40 63.41 -8.19
N ARG A 80 10.59 63.36 -9.26
CA ARG A 80 10.05 62.12 -9.82
C ARG A 80 9.81 62.24 -11.32
N ILE A 81 10.26 61.26 -12.09
CA ILE A 81 9.79 60.97 -13.45
C ILE A 81 8.92 59.73 -13.35
N HIS A 82 7.71 59.79 -13.85
CA HIS A 82 6.79 58.67 -13.94
C HIS A 82 6.32 58.53 -15.39
N VAL A 83 6.34 57.31 -15.91
CA VAL A 83 5.83 56.98 -17.24
C VAL A 83 4.94 55.77 -17.08
N ASP A 84 3.64 55.95 -17.27
CA ASP A 84 2.67 54.87 -17.41
C ASP A 84 2.37 54.68 -18.90
N GLY A 85 2.31 53.45 -19.37
CA GLY A 85 2.14 53.11 -20.77
C GLY A 85 1.34 51.81 -20.89
N HIS A 86 0.42 51.75 -21.84
CA HIS A 86 -0.40 50.56 -22.05
C HIS A 86 -0.54 50.28 -23.54
N ILE A 87 -0.20 49.08 -23.98
CA ILE A 87 -0.47 48.62 -25.34
C ILE A 87 -1.84 47.94 -25.35
N LYS A 88 -2.75 48.40 -26.20
CA LYS A 88 -4.15 47.97 -26.22
C LYS A 88 -4.30 46.50 -26.61
N ASN A 89 -3.63 46.07 -27.67
CA ASN A 89 -3.75 44.72 -28.22
C ASN A 89 -2.53 43.86 -27.82
N ALA A 90 -2.75 42.57 -27.61
CA ALA A 90 -1.68 41.61 -27.45
C ALA A 90 -0.71 41.65 -28.65
N ILE A 91 0.60 41.73 -28.39
CA ILE A 91 1.61 41.56 -29.43
C ILE A 91 1.80 40.06 -29.59
N THR A 92 1.41 39.50 -30.74
CA THR A 92 1.50 38.06 -30.99
C THR A 92 2.27 37.78 -32.27
N VAL A 93 3.13 36.77 -32.22
CA VAL A 93 3.78 36.15 -33.37
C VAL A 93 3.19 34.77 -33.48
N THR A 94 2.48 34.53 -34.58
CA THR A 94 1.83 33.25 -34.84
C THR A 94 2.36 32.66 -36.13
N ILE A 95 2.62 31.34 -36.13
CA ILE A 95 2.84 30.54 -37.34
C ILE A 95 1.77 29.45 -37.34
N ASP A 96 1.07 29.29 -38.46
CA ASP A 96 0.03 28.26 -38.65
C ASP A 96 -0.98 28.18 -37.48
N ASN A 97 -1.49 29.35 -37.07
CA ASN A 97 -2.42 29.53 -35.94
C ASN A 97 -1.87 29.16 -34.55
N THR A 98 -0.57 28.88 -34.41
CA THR A 98 0.07 28.59 -33.14
C THR A 98 0.91 29.78 -32.67
N ARG A 99 0.74 30.21 -31.42
CA ARG A 99 1.48 31.33 -30.82
C ARG A 99 2.91 30.90 -30.49
N LEU A 100 3.90 31.46 -31.20
CA LEU A 100 5.32 31.26 -30.91
C LEU A 100 5.85 32.27 -29.90
N PHE A 101 5.37 33.50 -30.02
CA PHE A 101 5.61 34.57 -29.08
C PHE A 101 4.31 35.31 -28.83
N ALA A 102 4.00 35.59 -27.57
CA ALA A 102 2.98 36.58 -27.25
C ALA A 102 3.45 37.40 -26.06
N LEU A 103 3.17 38.70 -26.11
CA LEU A 103 3.31 39.61 -25.00
C LEU A 103 1.94 40.24 -24.78
N THR A 104 1.29 39.82 -23.70
CA THR A 104 -0.09 40.23 -23.35
C THR A 104 -0.12 41.01 -22.05
N HIS A 105 -1.28 41.37 -21.54
CA HIS A 105 -1.45 41.80 -20.15
C HIS A 105 -1.36 40.57 -19.22
N ALA A 106 -0.87 40.75 -17.98
CA ALA A 106 -0.67 39.65 -17.03
C ALA A 106 -1.98 38.95 -16.59
N SER A 107 -3.12 39.63 -16.69
CA SER A 107 -4.44 39.10 -16.30
C SER A 107 -5.44 38.96 -17.45
N ASP A 108 -5.05 39.31 -18.69
CA ASP A 108 -5.92 39.22 -19.88
C ASP A 108 -5.08 39.00 -21.14
N SER A 109 -5.15 37.79 -21.70
CA SER A 109 -4.35 37.36 -22.86
C SER A 109 -4.78 37.96 -24.21
N ASN A 110 -5.86 38.75 -24.23
CA ASN A 110 -6.30 39.50 -25.41
C ASN A 110 -5.86 40.97 -25.39
N ARG A 111 -5.36 41.45 -24.24
CA ARG A 111 -4.83 42.80 -24.07
C ARG A 111 -3.31 42.82 -24.18
N GLY A 112 -2.75 43.96 -24.58
CA GLY A 112 -1.30 44.15 -24.62
C GLY A 112 -0.72 44.47 -23.24
N PRO A 113 0.60 44.46 -23.11
CA PRO A 113 1.30 44.71 -21.85
C PRO A 113 1.16 46.17 -21.38
N SER A 114 1.38 46.37 -20.08
CA SER A 114 1.55 47.69 -19.48
C SER A 114 3.00 47.95 -19.08
N LEU A 115 3.37 49.23 -18.96
CA LEU A 115 4.67 49.76 -18.55
C LEU A 115 4.42 50.82 -17.47
N ASP A 116 5.01 50.66 -16.30
CA ASP A 116 5.12 51.68 -15.27
C ASP A 116 6.61 51.89 -14.96
N LEU A 117 7.16 53.01 -15.40
CA LEU A 117 8.49 53.45 -15.04
C LEU A 117 8.37 54.57 -14.01
N THR A 118 9.04 54.42 -12.88
CA THR A 118 9.16 55.46 -11.86
C THR A 118 10.63 55.65 -11.50
N ILE A 119 11.14 56.86 -11.72
CA ILE A 119 12.49 57.29 -11.35
C ILE A 119 12.34 58.38 -10.31
N GLU A 120 12.86 58.16 -9.11
CA GLU A 120 12.90 59.17 -8.05
C GLU A 120 14.35 59.47 -7.64
N ARG A 121 14.57 60.60 -6.98
CA ARG A 121 15.92 61.14 -6.76
C ARG A 121 16.80 60.30 -5.82
N ASP A 122 16.18 59.56 -4.90
CA ASP A 122 16.85 58.86 -3.80
C ASP A 122 16.50 57.36 -3.75
N THR A 123 15.84 56.83 -4.79
CA THR A 123 15.52 55.40 -4.93
C THR A 123 16.00 54.89 -6.29
N PRO A 124 16.38 53.60 -6.40
CA PRO A 124 16.68 53.00 -7.70
C PRO A 124 15.49 53.19 -8.66
N PRO A 125 15.75 53.46 -9.96
CA PRO A 125 14.69 53.54 -10.95
C PRO A 125 13.96 52.19 -11.00
N ASN A 126 12.65 52.21 -10.80
CA ASN A 126 11.81 51.02 -10.85
C ASN A 126 11.04 51.03 -12.17
N CYS A 127 11.17 49.96 -12.94
CA CYS A 127 10.42 49.78 -14.18
C CYS A 127 9.66 48.46 -14.12
N TYR A 128 8.33 48.54 -14.06
CA TYR A 128 7.41 47.42 -14.06
C TYR A 128 6.79 47.26 -15.43
N PHE A 129 6.95 46.08 -16.02
CA PHE A 129 6.15 45.66 -17.14
C PHE A 129 5.28 44.48 -16.72
N SER A 130 4.00 44.48 -17.13
CA SER A 130 3.11 43.35 -16.88
C SER A 130 2.76 42.64 -18.19
N GLY A 131 3.06 41.34 -18.26
CA GLY A 131 2.58 40.52 -19.36
C GLY A 131 2.77 39.01 -19.24
N GLU A 132 2.00 38.25 -20.02
CA GLU A 132 2.20 36.81 -20.20
C GLU A 132 3.11 36.61 -21.41
N ILE A 133 4.23 35.91 -21.21
CA ILE A 133 5.12 35.50 -22.30
C ILE A 133 4.73 34.08 -22.69
N TYR A 134 4.31 33.91 -23.94
CA TYR A 134 4.24 32.60 -24.58
C TYR A 134 5.53 32.39 -25.35
N LEU A 135 6.27 31.33 -25.07
CA LEU A 135 7.46 30.95 -25.83
C LEU A 135 7.39 29.46 -26.14
N LEU A 136 7.28 29.13 -27.43
CA LEU A 136 7.35 27.74 -27.92
C LEU A 136 6.37 26.78 -27.21
N GLY A 137 5.15 27.24 -26.92
CA GLY A 137 4.10 26.44 -26.26
C GLY A 137 4.14 26.44 -24.73
N LEU A 138 5.13 27.08 -24.11
CA LEU A 138 5.17 27.36 -22.67
C LEU A 138 4.61 28.76 -22.42
N SER A 139 3.73 28.91 -21.42
CA SER A 139 3.26 30.23 -20.99
C SER A 139 3.64 30.47 -19.53
N ALA A 140 4.14 31.66 -19.26
CA ALA A 140 4.43 32.12 -17.90
C ALA A 140 3.98 33.58 -17.77
N ALA A 141 3.28 33.88 -16.67
CA ALA A 141 3.16 35.26 -16.22
C ALA A 141 4.56 35.73 -15.81
N ALA A 142 5.00 36.89 -16.29
CA ALA A 142 6.33 37.40 -16.00
C ALA A 142 6.27 38.85 -15.55
N GLN A 143 6.93 39.15 -14.44
CA GLN A 143 7.36 40.50 -14.06
C GLN A 143 8.85 40.59 -14.38
N PHE A 144 9.30 41.68 -15.01
CA PHE A 144 10.72 41.90 -15.24
C PHE A 144 11.17 43.28 -14.80
N GLU A 145 12.39 43.33 -14.28
CA GLU A 145 13.10 44.53 -13.84
C GLU A 145 14.22 44.83 -14.85
N LEU A 146 14.35 46.09 -15.24
CA LEU A 146 15.45 46.61 -16.07
C LEU A 146 16.51 47.23 -15.18
N SER A 147 17.74 46.71 -15.21
CA SER A 147 18.91 47.30 -14.55
C SER A 147 20.00 47.67 -15.57
N ASP A 148 21.05 48.34 -15.11
CA ASP A 148 22.23 48.69 -15.93
C ASP A 148 22.95 47.44 -16.49
N ASP A 149 22.70 46.26 -15.91
CA ASP A 149 23.29 44.96 -16.29
C ASP A 149 22.37 44.10 -17.19
N GLY A 150 21.14 44.54 -17.49
CA GLY A 150 20.20 43.84 -18.39
C GLY A 150 18.76 43.72 -17.88
N MET A 151 17.98 42.83 -18.50
CA MET A 151 16.58 42.54 -18.12
C MET A 151 16.50 41.25 -17.30
N GLN A 152 15.98 41.30 -16.07
CA GLN A 152 15.87 40.14 -15.18
C GLN A 152 14.40 39.75 -14.94
N PHE A 153 14.08 38.46 -15.08
CA PHE A 153 12.75 37.92 -14.84
C PHE A 153 12.61 37.41 -13.40
N HIS A 154 11.52 37.77 -12.73
CA HIS A 154 11.12 37.19 -11.44
C HIS A 154 9.75 36.54 -11.62
N GLU A 155 9.68 35.20 -11.68
CA GLU A 155 8.44 34.41 -11.51
C GLU A 155 8.74 32.89 -11.44
N THR A 156 7.82 32.13 -10.84
CA THR A 156 7.97 30.69 -10.54
C THR A 156 7.16 29.86 -11.53
N ILE A 157 7.82 29.24 -12.51
CA ILE A 157 7.17 28.33 -13.46
C ILE A 157 6.71 27.06 -12.71
N SER A 158 5.43 26.70 -12.86
CA SER A 158 4.84 25.49 -12.29
C SER A 158 4.73 24.36 -13.34
N ALA A 159 5.85 23.68 -13.61
CA ALA A 159 5.94 22.37 -14.30
C ALA A 159 7.37 21.77 -14.12
N TRP A 160 7.73 20.68 -14.84
CA TRP A 160 9.01 19.91 -14.83
C TRP A 160 10.32 20.71 -15.01
N LEU A 161 10.26 22.04 -15.08
CA LEU A 161 11.36 22.98 -15.30
C LEU A 161 11.59 23.80 -14.03
N ALA A 162 12.68 23.54 -13.31
CA ALA A 162 13.11 24.34 -12.17
C ALA A 162 14.35 25.18 -12.49
N GLY A 163 14.43 26.40 -11.93
CA GLY A 163 15.64 27.23 -11.97
C GLY A 163 15.99 27.80 -13.35
N VAL A 164 14.99 28.20 -14.13
CA VAL A 164 15.20 28.72 -15.49
C VAL A 164 15.89 30.09 -15.43
N LYS A 165 17.13 30.19 -15.92
CA LYS A 165 17.77 31.47 -16.24
C LYS A 165 17.59 31.72 -17.73
N ILE A 166 17.09 32.90 -18.12
CA ILE A 166 16.86 33.29 -19.51
C ILE A 166 17.72 34.51 -19.84
N ASP A 167 18.53 34.40 -20.89
CA ASP A 167 19.25 35.50 -21.50
C ASP A 167 18.74 35.64 -22.95
N PHE A 168 18.32 36.85 -23.38
CA PHE A 168 17.87 37.10 -24.76
C PHE A 168 18.51 38.35 -25.35
N VAL A 169 18.80 38.30 -26.66
CA VAL A 169 19.38 39.43 -27.42
C VAL A 169 18.60 39.60 -28.71
N ILE A 170 18.09 40.83 -28.95
CA ILE A 170 17.46 41.23 -30.22
C ILE A 170 18.42 42.19 -30.92
N ASN A 171 18.87 41.85 -32.13
CA ASN A 171 19.77 42.72 -32.91
C ASN A 171 19.08 43.35 -34.14
N THR A 172 19.75 44.34 -34.73
CA THR A 172 19.27 45.13 -35.88
C THR A 172 19.18 44.35 -37.20
N ALA A 173 19.63 43.09 -37.23
CA ALA A 173 19.60 42.21 -38.41
C ALA A 173 18.45 41.20 -38.37
N ILE A 174 17.49 41.35 -37.44
CA ILE A 174 16.28 40.52 -37.38
C ILE A 174 16.64 39.06 -37.00
N TYR A 175 17.22 38.89 -35.80
CA TYR A 175 17.23 37.61 -35.08
C TYR A 175 16.89 37.78 -33.60
N LEU A 176 16.13 36.83 -33.06
CA LEU A 176 15.99 36.61 -31.62
C LEU A 176 16.98 35.50 -31.24
N ASP A 177 18.02 35.81 -30.46
CA ASP A 177 18.72 34.77 -29.68
C ASP A 177 18.02 34.61 -28.36
N PHE A 178 17.77 33.37 -28.02
CA PHE A 178 17.34 32.96 -26.70
C PHE A 178 18.31 31.91 -26.23
N SER A 179 18.88 32.11 -25.06
CA SER A 179 19.55 31.04 -24.34
C SER A 179 18.91 30.90 -22.97
N ALA A 180 18.61 29.67 -22.58
CA ALA A 180 18.14 29.37 -21.24
C ALA A 180 18.89 28.20 -20.63
N SER A 181 19.12 28.25 -19.33
CA SER A 181 19.57 27.09 -18.55
C SER A 181 18.49 26.69 -17.56
N CYS A 182 18.24 25.39 -17.41
CA CYS A 182 17.23 24.87 -16.49
C CYS A 182 17.60 23.48 -15.96
N THR A 183 16.96 23.05 -14.87
CA THR A 183 16.98 21.67 -14.41
C THR A 183 15.67 20.99 -14.76
N LEU A 184 15.74 19.87 -15.47
CA LEU A 184 14.58 19.03 -15.77
C LEU A 184 14.50 17.91 -14.75
N ASP A 185 13.31 17.71 -14.18
CA ASP A 185 12.98 16.47 -13.49
C ASP A 185 12.44 15.47 -14.51
N LEU A 186 13.32 14.58 -14.96
CA LEU A 186 12.96 13.54 -15.90
C LEU A 186 12.46 12.30 -15.17
N SER A 187 11.33 11.80 -15.65
CA SER A 187 10.71 10.58 -15.18
C SER A 187 11.07 9.45 -16.13
N LEU A 188 11.80 8.44 -15.64
CA LEU A 188 12.20 7.31 -16.47
C LEU A 188 11.09 6.25 -16.48
N PRO A 189 10.53 5.91 -17.65
CA PRO A 189 9.67 4.73 -17.80
C PRO A 189 10.43 3.46 -17.43
N PRO A 190 9.73 2.34 -17.12
CA PRO A 190 10.36 1.07 -16.87
C PRO A 190 11.36 0.68 -17.97
N PHE A 191 12.51 0.16 -17.57
CA PHE A 191 13.59 -0.27 -18.46
C PHE A 191 14.34 -1.46 -17.86
N LYS A 192 15.20 -2.11 -18.66
CA LYS A 192 15.97 -3.27 -18.21
C LYS A 192 17.42 -2.91 -17.97
N ILE A 193 17.97 -3.40 -16.86
CA ILE A 193 19.41 -3.51 -16.64
C ILE A 193 19.75 -4.99 -16.66
N GLY A 194 20.39 -5.45 -17.75
CA GLY A 194 20.69 -6.87 -17.92
C GLY A 194 19.42 -7.72 -17.87
N LYS A 195 19.29 -8.56 -16.84
CA LYS A 195 18.11 -9.42 -16.63
C LYS A 195 17.04 -8.83 -15.72
N VAL A 196 17.27 -7.66 -15.13
CA VAL A 196 16.38 -7.08 -14.11
C VAL A 196 15.53 -5.97 -14.70
N ASP A 197 14.22 -6.05 -14.47
CA ASP A 197 13.26 -5.00 -14.80
C ASP A 197 13.28 -3.92 -13.72
N ILE A 198 13.70 -2.72 -14.11
CA ILE A 198 13.70 -1.53 -13.26
C ILE A 198 12.35 -0.84 -13.44
N PRO A 199 11.60 -0.63 -12.34
CA PRO A 199 10.34 0.08 -12.39
C PRO A 199 10.58 1.56 -12.68
N HIS A 200 9.49 2.31 -12.75
CA HIS A 200 9.53 3.73 -13.02
C HIS A 200 10.36 4.51 -11.99
N ILE A 201 11.40 5.24 -12.42
CA ILE A 201 12.25 6.09 -11.56
C ILE A 201 11.81 7.54 -11.72
N LYS A 202 11.47 8.20 -10.60
CA LYS A 202 10.82 9.51 -10.60
C LYS A 202 11.74 10.72 -10.80
N VAL A 203 13.06 10.60 -10.64
CA VAL A 203 13.92 11.79 -10.62
C VAL A 203 15.28 11.51 -11.25
N VAL A 204 15.51 12.05 -12.45
CA VAL A 204 16.85 12.38 -12.94
C VAL A 204 16.91 13.89 -13.12
N LYS A 205 17.90 14.53 -12.49
CA LYS A 205 18.14 15.97 -12.68
C LYS A 205 18.97 16.17 -13.95
N PHE A 206 18.37 16.73 -14.99
CA PHE A 206 19.09 17.10 -16.22
C PHE A 206 19.31 18.60 -16.26
N ALA A 207 20.57 19.03 -16.17
CA ALA A 207 20.93 20.44 -16.36
C ALA A 207 20.99 20.74 -17.86
N ALA A 208 19.91 21.29 -18.40
CA ALA A 208 19.77 21.62 -19.80
C ALA A 208 20.25 23.05 -20.09
N SER A 209 20.83 23.21 -21.27
CA SER A 209 21.09 24.47 -21.98
C SER A 209 20.29 24.44 -23.27
N LEU A 210 19.35 25.37 -23.37
CA LEU A 210 18.48 25.58 -24.51
C LEU A 210 18.98 26.81 -25.25
N ALA A 211 19.13 26.72 -26.56
CA ALA A 211 19.42 27.86 -27.42
C ALA A 211 18.42 27.89 -28.57
N THR A 212 17.69 28.98 -28.78
CA THR A 212 16.87 29.15 -29.98
C THR A 212 17.23 30.40 -30.76
N GLN A 213 17.27 30.24 -32.07
CA GLN A 213 17.44 31.32 -33.03
C GLN A 213 16.16 31.44 -33.85
N VAL A 214 15.55 32.63 -33.86
CA VAL A 214 14.38 32.93 -34.69
C VAL A 214 14.77 33.93 -35.77
N HIS A 215 14.59 33.52 -37.03
CA HIS A 215 14.64 34.39 -38.19
C HIS A 215 13.21 34.79 -38.56
N TRP A 216 13.00 36.04 -38.96
CA TRP A 216 11.64 36.55 -39.17
C TRP A 216 11.22 36.61 -40.65
N THR A 217 12.10 36.31 -41.61
CA THR A 217 11.78 36.43 -43.04
C THR A 217 12.56 35.42 -43.90
N PRO A 218 12.00 34.23 -44.21
CA PRO A 218 10.74 33.66 -43.67
C PRO A 218 10.83 33.38 -42.17
N ILE A 219 9.70 33.25 -41.48
CA ILE A 219 9.74 32.92 -40.05
C ILE A 219 10.20 31.46 -39.90
N THR A 220 11.43 31.28 -39.43
CA THR A 220 12.03 29.97 -39.16
C THR A 220 12.68 30.01 -37.80
N TRP A 221 12.55 28.94 -37.04
CA TRP A 221 13.22 28.81 -35.75
C TRP A 221 13.90 27.45 -35.65
N GLU A 222 14.98 27.43 -34.88
CA GLU A 222 15.68 26.21 -34.48
C GLU A 222 15.85 26.25 -32.96
N LEU A 223 15.44 25.21 -32.23
CA LEU A 223 15.76 25.08 -30.80
C LEU A 223 16.77 23.96 -30.64
N VAL A 224 17.95 24.30 -30.14
CA VAL A 224 18.98 23.35 -29.78
C VAL A 224 18.89 23.07 -28.29
N VAL A 225 18.72 21.81 -27.93
CA VAL A 225 18.76 21.31 -26.56
C VAL A 225 20.05 20.53 -26.36
N SER A 226 20.88 20.96 -25.42
CA SER A 226 22.07 20.23 -24.98
C SER A 226 22.21 20.35 -23.47
N GLY A 227 23.00 19.52 -22.80
CA GLY A 227 23.15 19.68 -21.36
C GLY A 227 23.89 18.55 -20.68
N LYS A 228 24.28 18.80 -19.43
CA LYS A 228 24.91 17.79 -18.58
C LYS A 228 23.84 16.97 -17.89
N MET A 229 23.99 15.65 -17.96
CA MET A 229 23.17 14.69 -17.24
C MET A 229 23.90 14.30 -15.95
N SER A 230 23.21 14.38 -14.82
CA SER A 230 23.69 13.80 -13.57
C SER A 230 22.57 13.03 -12.88
N LEU A 231 22.90 11.88 -12.30
CA LEU A 231 21.99 11.10 -11.48
C LEU A 231 22.60 10.91 -10.11
N VAL A 232 21.99 11.51 -9.09
CA VAL A 232 22.63 11.67 -7.78
C VAL A 232 24.00 12.33 -8.00
N ASP A 233 25.11 11.65 -7.70
CA ASP A 233 26.47 12.16 -7.89
C ASP A 233 27.15 11.58 -9.15
N TRP A 234 26.44 10.79 -9.96
CA TRP A 234 27.00 10.19 -11.16
C TRP A 234 26.98 11.17 -12.32
N ASP A 235 28.18 11.49 -12.84
CA ASP A 235 28.31 12.19 -14.13
C ASP A 235 27.93 11.23 -15.26
N MET A 236 26.77 11.47 -15.87
CA MET A 236 26.29 10.68 -17.00
C MET A 236 26.77 11.23 -18.36
N GLY A 237 27.51 12.34 -18.34
CA GLY A 237 28.04 13.02 -19.51
C GLY A 237 27.09 14.08 -20.07
N GLN A 238 27.18 14.31 -21.38
CA GLN A 238 26.41 15.33 -22.10
C GLN A 238 25.33 14.67 -22.96
N ALA A 239 24.15 15.28 -23.03
CA ALA A 239 23.12 14.96 -24.01
C ALA A 239 23.02 16.09 -25.05
N GLY A 240 22.70 15.71 -26.29
CA GLY A 240 22.59 16.64 -27.41
C GLY A 240 23.93 16.95 -28.11
N PRO A 241 23.96 17.95 -29.00
CA PRO A 241 22.86 18.85 -29.34
C PRO A 241 21.72 18.11 -30.06
N PHE A 242 20.50 18.29 -29.58
CA PHE A 242 19.28 17.89 -30.26
C PHE A 242 18.61 19.13 -30.84
N THR A 243 18.44 19.16 -32.15
CA THR A 243 17.81 20.27 -32.86
C THR A 243 16.33 19.97 -33.08
N LEU A 244 15.47 20.88 -32.65
CA LEU A 244 14.08 20.96 -33.11
C LEU A 244 13.95 21.89 -34.29
N GLY A 245 13.32 21.36 -35.33
CA GLY A 245 12.83 22.16 -36.44
C GLY A 245 11.51 22.87 -36.09
N PRO A 246 10.86 23.48 -37.09
CA PRO A 246 9.74 24.40 -36.88
C PRO A 246 8.41 23.76 -36.42
N ASP A 247 8.30 22.43 -36.39
CA ASP A 247 7.08 21.71 -36.03
C ASP A 247 6.96 21.54 -34.51
N LEU A 248 5.96 22.19 -33.90
CA LEU A 248 5.75 22.18 -32.45
C LEU A 248 5.29 20.81 -31.90
N SER A 249 4.81 19.89 -32.76
CA SER A 249 4.53 18.50 -32.34
C SER A 249 5.80 17.73 -31.97
N ASP A 250 6.98 18.26 -32.33
CA ASP A 250 8.28 17.67 -32.01
C ASP A 250 8.70 17.85 -30.55
N PHE A 251 8.01 18.67 -29.76
CA PHE A 251 8.33 18.84 -28.34
C PHE A 251 8.24 17.53 -27.55
N THR A 252 7.28 16.65 -27.85
CA THR A 252 7.21 15.31 -27.26
C THR A 252 8.40 14.43 -27.69
N LYS A 253 8.99 14.68 -28.87
CA LYS A 253 10.20 13.98 -29.32
C LYS A 253 11.42 14.36 -28.48
N ILE A 254 11.47 15.58 -27.90
CA ILE A 254 12.55 15.98 -26.97
C ILE A 254 12.50 15.12 -25.72
N THR A 255 11.33 14.99 -25.10
CA THR A 255 11.17 14.20 -23.87
C THR A 255 11.55 12.75 -24.13
N ASN A 256 11.07 12.16 -25.23
CA ASN A 256 11.43 10.79 -25.60
C ASN A 256 12.92 10.66 -25.90
N TYR A 257 13.51 11.58 -26.68
CA TYR A 257 14.94 11.59 -26.98
C TYR A 257 15.76 11.67 -25.70
N LEU A 258 15.48 12.62 -24.81
CA LEU A 258 16.20 12.78 -23.55
C LEU A 258 16.00 11.56 -22.64
N VAL A 259 14.79 11.02 -22.52
CA VAL A 259 14.52 9.80 -21.75
C VAL A 259 15.31 8.61 -22.30
N ASP A 260 15.31 8.40 -23.62
CA ASP A 260 16.02 7.30 -24.26
C ASP A 260 17.53 7.48 -24.14
N HIS A 261 18.06 8.70 -24.32
CA HIS A 261 19.48 8.99 -24.15
C HIS A 261 19.93 8.79 -22.69
N VAL A 262 19.13 9.25 -21.72
CA VAL A 262 19.39 9.04 -20.30
C VAL A 262 19.36 7.54 -19.97
N LYS A 263 18.39 6.77 -20.50
CA LYS A 263 18.34 5.31 -20.33
C LYS A 263 19.56 4.61 -20.90
N ASP A 264 19.96 4.94 -22.13
CA ASP A 264 21.11 4.34 -22.80
C ASP A 264 22.41 4.64 -22.04
N ARG A 265 22.59 5.90 -21.63
CA ARG A 265 23.76 6.32 -20.84
C ARG A 265 23.77 5.66 -19.48
N PHE A 266 22.63 5.63 -18.78
CA PHE A 266 22.48 4.93 -17.52
C PHE A 266 22.86 3.46 -17.70
N ASN A 267 22.26 2.74 -18.64
CA ASN A 267 22.56 1.34 -18.91
C ASN A 267 24.03 1.08 -19.25
N SER A 268 24.68 1.99 -19.97
CA SER A 268 26.10 1.87 -20.32
C SER A 268 27.04 2.06 -19.12
N LEU A 269 26.75 3.01 -18.23
CA LEU A 269 27.61 3.35 -17.10
C LEU A 269 27.33 2.51 -15.86
N PHE A 270 26.09 2.03 -15.74
CA PHE A 270 25.60 1.43 -14.50
C PHE A 270 26.42 0.23 -14.06
N LYS A 271 26.77 -0.67 -14.98
CA LYS A 271 27.56 -1.86 -14.65
C LYS A 271 28.96 -1.49 -14.15
N ASP A 272 29.62 -0.55 -14.82
CA ASP A 272 30.96 -0.13 -14.45
C ASP A 272 30.97 0.63 -13.12
N LYS A 273 29.99 1.52 -12.90
CA LYS A 273 29.86 2.26 -11.64
C LYS A 273 29.54 1.36 -10.46
N VAL A 274 28.59 0.44 -10.60
CA VAL A 274 28.28 -0.51 -9.53
C VAL A 274 29.47 -1.43 -9.27
N ALA A 275 30.19 -1.89 -10.29
CA ALA A 275 31.40 -2.70 -10.11
C ALA A 275 32.54 -1.94 -9.41
N GLU A 276 32.70 -0.65 -9.70
CA GLU A 276 33.66 0.24 -9.02
C GLU A 276 33.30 0.38 -7.53
N ILE A 277 32.05 0.73 -7.21
CA ILE A 277 31.61 0.90 -5.82
C ILE A 277 31.61 -0.44 -5.07
N LEU A 278 31.35 -1.57 -5.75
CA LEU A 278 31.47 -2.91 -5.16
C LEU A 278 32.89 -3.19 -4.64
N ALA A 279 33.93 -2.60 -5.25
CA ALA A 279 35.29 -2.71 -4.76
C ALA A 279 35.52 -1.95 -3.44
N GLU A 280 34.71 -0.93 -3.16
CA GLU A 280 34.72 -0.17 -1.89
C GLU A 280 33.92 -0.88 -0.80
N GLY A 281 32.85 -1.59 -1.18
CA GLY A 281 32.12 -2.52 -0.32
C GLY A 281 30.63 -2.59 -0.63
N LEU A 282 30.01 -3.72 -0.31
CA LEU A 282 28.59 -3.96 -0.62
C LEU A 282 27.65 -2.92 0.01
N LYS A 283 27.99 -2.45 1.22
CA LYS A 283 27.21 -1.43 1.93
C LYS A 283 27.10 -0.13 1.13
N GLU A 284 28.20 0.33 0.54
CA GLU A 284 28.23 1.57 -0.24
C GLU A 284 27.39 1.46 -1.50
N VAL A 285 27.43 0.31 -2.17
CA VAL A 285 26.59 0.03 -3.33
C VAL A 285 25.11 0.05 -2.97
N VAL A 286 24.72 -0.57 -1.85
CA VAL A 286 23.31 -0.60 -1.42
C VAL A 286 22.82 0.81 -1.07
N ASN A 287 23.64 1.63 -0.40
CA ASN A 287 23.34 3.03 -0.13
C ASN A 287 23.14 3.82 -1.43
N GLU A 288 24.03 3.64 -2.40
CA GLU A 288 23.96 4.35 -3.67
C GLU A 288 22.71 3.95 -4.47
N LEU A 289 22.40 2.66 -4.54
CA LEU A 289 21.19 2.18 -5.21
C LEU A 289 19.92 2.69 -4.53
N LYS A 290 19.91 2.82 -3.19
CA LYS A 290 18.83 3.47 -2.44
C LYS A 290 18.70 4.96 -2.81
N ASN A 291 19.82 5.68 -2.91
CA ASN A 291 19.85 7.11 -3.27
C ASN A 291 19.38 7.35 -4.71
N VAL A 292 19.68 6.44 -5.63
CA VAL A 292 19.14 6.42 -7.01
C VAL A 292 17.63 6.13 -7.03
N GLY A 293 17.05 5.70 -5.91
CA GLY A 293 15.61 5.47 -5.74
C GLY A 293 15.16 4.05 -6.02
N LEU A 294 16.07 3.06 -6.06
CA LEU A 294 15.69 1.66 -6.19
C LEU A 294 15.09 1.15 -4.86
N ALA A 295 13.97 0.45 -4.96
CA ALA A 295 13.38 -0.25 -3.83
C ALA A 295 14.23 -1.48 -3.45
N ALA A 296 14.14 -1.90 -2.18
CA ALA A 296 14.92 -3.01 -1.62
C ALA A 296 14.84 -4.31 -2.44
N GLU A 297 13.65 -4.67 -2.93
CA GLU A 297 13.46 -5.86 -3.76
C GLU A 297 14.32 -5.80 -5.03
N LYS A 298 14.31 -4.66 -5.73
CA LYS A 298 15.06 -4.47 -6.98
C LYS A 298 16.55 -4.31 -6.75
N THR A 299 16.95 -3.67 -5.65
CA THR A 299 18.34 -3.63 -5.20
C THR A 299 18.88 -5.04 -4.97
N THR A 300 18.12 -5.89 -4.25
CA THR A 300 18.51 -7.28 -3.99
C THR A 300 18.57 -8.10 -5.27
N GLU A 301 17.53 -8.00 -6.12
CA GLU A 301 17.45 -8.72 -7.38
C GLU A 301 18.62 -8.41 -8.30
N LEU A 302 18.98 -7.12 -8.42
CA LEU A 302 20.08 -6.65 -9.22
C LEU A 302 21.43 -7.18 -8.72
N LEU A 303 21.73 -7.01 -7.44
CA LEU A 303 22.99 -7.43 -6.85
C LEU A 303 23.21 -8.94 -6.96
N VAL A 304 22.16 -9.73 -6.76
CA VAL A 304 22.25 -11.20 -6.80
C VAL A 304 22.26 -11.72 -8.23
N LYS A 305 21.34 -11.27 -9.11
CA LYS A 305 21.19 -11.87 -10.45
C LYS A 305 22.17 -11.33 -11.48
N GLU A 306 22.59 -10.08 -11.34
CA GLU A 306 23.40 -9.40 -12.36
C GLU A 306 24.86 -9.23 -11.93
N PHE A 307 25.12 -9.07 -10.62
CA PHE A 307 26.48 -8.93 -10.06
C PHE A 307 26.95 -10.16 -9.26
N ASP A 308 26.16 -11.24 -9.22
CA ASP A 308 26.50 -12.52 -8.57
C ASP A 308 26.95 -12.37 -7.10
N CYS A 309 26.40 -11.38 -6.40
CA CYS A 309 26.71 -11.16 -4.99
C CYS A 309 26.06 -12.23 -4.11
N ASP A 310 26.73 -12.63 -3.03
CA ASP A 310 26.20 -13.60 -2.08
C ASP A 310 24.90 -13.09 -1.43
N LEU A 311 23.82 -13.86 -1.59
CA LEU A 311 22.49 -13.48 -1.15
C LEU A 311 22.42 -13.18 0.36
N LYS A 312 23.20 -13.88 1.20
CA LYS A 312 23.18 -13.68 2.65
C LYS A 312 23.73 -12.31 3.00
N GLU A 313 24.85 -11.91 2.39
CA GLU A 313 25.44 -10.60 2.63
C GLU A 313 24.59 -9.47 2.01
N VAL A 314 24.01 -9.68 0.82
CA VAL A 314 23.10 -8.70 0.20
C VAL A 314 21.88 -8.45 1.08
N ILE A 315 21.18 -9.50 1.51
CA ILE A 315 19.98 -9.35 2.36
C ILE A 315 20.32 -8.66 3.68
N LYS A 316 21.49 -8.94 4.24
CA LYS A 316 21.96 -8.26 5.45
C LYS A 316 22.08 -6.76 5.24
N GLN A 317 22.84 -6.34 4.22
CA GLN A 317 23.07 -4.91 3.93
C GLN A 317 21.78 -4.20 3.52
N VAL A 318 20.97 -4.83 2.66
CA VAL A 318 19.67 -4.29 2.23
C VAL A 318 18.72 -4.16 3.42
N GLY A 319 18.63 -5.18 4.28
CA GLY A 319 17.79 -5.13 5.48
C GLY A 319 18.19 -4.01 6.44
N GLU A 320 19.49 -3.83 6.66
CA GLU A 320 20.01 -2.75 7.52
C GLU A 320 19.76 -1.35 6.92
N ILE A 321 20.07 -1.14 5.63
CA ILE A 321 19.98 0.18 4.98
C ILE A 321 18.54 0.59 4.67
N PHE A 322 17.68 -0.35 4.31
CA PHE A 322 16.26 -0.09 4.04
C PHE A 322 15.38 -0.24 5.28
N GLU A 323 15.96 -0.56 6.45
CA GLU A 323 15.25 -0.72 7.73
C GLU A 323 14.10 -1.75 7.64
N LEU A 324 14.38 -2.89 7.00
CA LEU A 324 13.36 -3.91 6.73
C LEU A 324 13.15 -4.86 7.91
N GLU A 325 11.90 -5.28 8.06
CA GLU A 325 11.56 -6.37 8.97
C GLU A 325 11.92 -7.74 8.36
N LYS A 326 12.04 -8.77 9.21
CA LYS A 326 12.50 -10.10 8.78
C LYS A 326 11.53 -10.78 7.83
N GLU A 327 10.25 -10.48 7.97
CA GLU A 327 9.16 -10.90 7.11
C GLU A 327 9.31 -10.33 5.70
N GLU A 328 9.68 -9.06 5.58
CA GLU A 328 9.92 -8.39 4.30
C GLU A 328 11.17 -8.96 3.63
N MET A 329 12.25 -9.18 4.39
CA MET A 329 13.45 -9.85 3.88
C MET A 329 13.15 -11.27 3.39
N ALA A 330 12.34 -12.05 4.13
CA ALA A 330 11.93 -13.38 3.74
C ALA A 330 11.08 -13.38 2.46
N LYS A 331 10.21 -12.37 2.30
CA LYS A 331 9.40 -12.17 1.11
C LYS A 331 10.26 -11.81 -0.11
N ILE A 332 11.21 -10.87 0.03
CA ILE A 332 12.16 -10.54 -1.04
C ILE A 332 12.92 -11.79 -1.49
N MET A 333 13.46 -12.59 -0.55
CA MET A 333 14.15 -13.84 -0.90
C MET A 333 13.23 -14.84 -1.61
N LYS A 334 11.95 -14.94 -1.20
CA LYS A 334 10.97 -15.80 -1.86
C LYS A 334 10.66 -15.34 -3.28
N ASP A 335 10.48 -14.04 -3.50
CA ASP A 335 10.19 -13.45 -4.82
C ASP A 335 11.39 -13.62 -5.78
N LEU A 336 12.60 -13.77 -5.23
CA LEU A 336 13.80 -14.18 -5.98
C LEU A 336 13.85 -15.68 -6.31
N GLY A 337 12.88 -16.47 -5.84
CA GLY A 337 12.82 -17.93 -6.04
C GLY A 337 13.63 -18.74 -5.04
N THR A 338 13.97 -18.16 -3.88
CA THR A 338 14.72 -18.88 -2.83
C THR A 338 13.81 -19.88 -2.11
N THR A 339 14.34 -21.04 -1.74
CA THR A 339 13.58 -22.04 -0.97
C THR A 339 13.46 -21.64 0.50
N ALA A 340 12.39 -22.10 1.16
CA ALA A 340 12.16 -21.86 2.60
C ALA A 340 13.36 -22.27 3.46
N GLU A 341 14.00 -23.40 3.14
CA GLU A 341 15.16 -23.91 3.86
C GLU A 341 16.35 -22.95 3.77
N LYS A 342 16.65 -22.44 2.57
CA LYS A 342 17.76 -21.50 2.38
C LYS A 342 17.48 -20.16 3.07
N VAL A 343 16.25 -19.66 3.00
CA VAL A 343 15.81 -18.47 3.75
C VAL A 343 16.01 -18.67 5.24
N ALA A 344 15.57 -19.81 5.78
CA ALA A 344 15.73 -20.13 7.20
C ALA A 344 17.18 -20.17 7.65
N ARG A 345 18.09 -20.77 6.86
CA ARG A 345 19.52 -20.76 7.17
C ARG A 345 20.10 -19.34 7.18
N ILE A 346 19.72 -18.50 6.22
CA ILE A 346 20.14 -17.09 6.18
C ILE A 346 19.67 -16.36 7.44
N LEU A 347 18.37 -16.44 7.76
CA LEU A 347 17.79 -15.74 8.90
C LEU A 347 18.31 -16.25 10.24
N LYS A 348 18.52 -17.57 10.36
CA LYS A 348 19.12 -18.19 11.55
C LYS A 348 20.55 -17.69 11.75
N ASP A 349 21.38 -17.74 10.71
CA ASP A 349 22.79 -17.39 10.84
C ASP A 349 23.02 -15.88 11.00
N ALA A 350 22.28 -15.05 10.26
CA ALA A 350 22.49 -13.60 10.25
C ALA A 350 21.79 -12.89 11.43
N TYR A 351 20.65 -13.42 11.88
CA TYR A 351 19.79 -12.74 12.86
C TYR A 351 19.41 -13.60 14.07
N SER A 352 19.95 -14.81 14.21
CA SER A 352 19.67 -15.72 15.33
C SER A 352 18.18 -15.96 15.58
N VAL A 353 17.39 -16.03 14.50
CA VAL A 353 15.94 -16.27 14.58
C VAL A 353 15.66 -17.61 15.25
N THR A 354 14.65 -17.68 16.11
CA THR A 354 14.20 -18.93 16.77
C THR A 354 13.25 -19.71 15.86
N ALA A 355 13.05 -21.01 16.13
CA ALA A 355 12.12 -21.84 15.34
C ALA A 355 10.69 -21.27 15.32
N ASN A 356 10.19 -20.76 16.46
CA ASN A 356 8.84 -20.18 16.57
C ASN A 356 8.69 -18.93 15.73
N SER A 357 9.65 -17.99 15.83
CA SER A 357 9.64 -16.77 15.02
C SER A 357 9.81 -17.09 13.53
N LEU A 358 10.65 -18.07 13.18
CA LEU A 358 10.85 -18.47 11.79
C LEU A 358 9.55 -19.02 11.16
N ALA A 359 8.79 -19.83 11.91
CA ALA A 359 7.50 -20.35 11.42
C ALA A 359 6.53 -19.22 11.05
N GLN A 360 6.49 -18.16 11.87
CA GLN A 360 5.68 -16.96 11.60
C GLN A 360 6.21 -16.17 10.40
N ILE A 361 7.52 -15.94 10.34
CA ILE A 361 8.17 -15.21 9.24
C ILE A 361 7.89 -15.90 7.90
N LEU A 362 8.12 -17.22 7.81
CA LEU A 362 7.91 -17.97 6.57
C LEU A 362 6.43 -18.03 6.18
N LYS A 363 5.52 -18.12 7.15
CA LYS A 363 4.08 -18.02 6.89
C LYS A 363 3.70 -16.68 6.29
N GLN A 364 4.19 -15.58 6.86
CA GLN A 364 3.89 -14.22 6.39
C GLN A 364 4.51 -13.92 5.02
N ALA A 365 5.70 -14.47 4.74
CA ALA A 365 6.28 -14.47 3.40
C ALA A 365 5.47 -15.32 2.40
N GLY A 366 4.57 -16.18 2.88
CA GLY A 366 3.65 -16.99 2.08
C GLY A 366 4.26 -18.28 1.55
N TYR A 367 5.21 -18.89 2.27
CA TYR A 367 5.64 -20.26 1.99
C TYR A 367 4.54 -21.26 2.37
N ALA A 368 4.49 -22.40 1.68
CA ALA A 368 3.55 -23.46 1.98
C ALA A 368 3.87 -24.11 3.33
N VAL A 369 2.85 -24.56 4.06
CA VAL A 369 3.03 -25.12 5.42
C VAL A 369 3.92 -26.36 5.44
N ASP A 370 3.88 -27.19 4.40
CA ASP A 370 4.74 -28.37 4.28
C ASP A 370 6.22 -27.98 4.14
N ASP A 371 6.51 -26.91 3.40
CA ASP A 371 7.87 -26.37 3.25
C ASP A 371 8.35 -25.74 4.56
N VAL A 372 7.46 -25.06 5.29
CA VAL A 372 7.78 -24.53 6.63
C VAL A 372 8.05 -25.67 7.61
N GLY A 373 7.21 -26.70 7.65
CA GLY A 373 7.38 -27.87 8.50
C GLY A 373 8.69 -28.62 8.21
N ARG A 374 9.00 -28.84 6.92
CA ARG A 374 10.26 -29.46 6.48
C ARG A 374 11.46 -28.61 6.84
N THR A 375 11.37 -27.30 6.64
CA THR A 375 12.43 -26.35 7.00
C THR A 375 12.73 -26.37 8.50
N LEU A 376 11.71 -26.37 9.35
CA LEU A 376 11.90 -26.42 10.81
C LEU A 376 12.52 -27.75 11.25
N LYS A 377 12.12 -28.85 10.62
CA LYS A 377 12.74 -30.17 10.82
C LYS A 377 14.23 -30.14 10.45
N ASP A 378 14.57 -29.65 9.26
CA ASP A 378 15.91 -29.81 8.69
C ASP A 378 16.90 -28.75 9.21
N VAL A 379 16.45 -27.54 9.53
CA VAL A 379 17.31 -26.42 9.97
C VAL A 379 17.45 -26.37 11.50
N TYR A 380 16.41 -26.76 12.25
CA TYR A 380 16.42 -26.72 13.72
C TYR A 380 16.40 -28.10 14.38
N GLY A 381 16.17 -29.19 13.64
CA GLY A 381 16.09 -30.52 14.21
C GLY A 381 14.84 -30.74 15.06
N ILE A 382 13.76 -29.99 14.80
CA ILE A 382 12.52 -30.07 15.57
C ILE A 382 11.90 -31.45 15.43
N ALA A 383 11.44 -32.03 16.53
CA ALA A 383 10.75 -33.31 16.57
C ALA A 383 9.23 -33.15 16.31
N SER A 384 8.56 -34.24 15.95
CA SER A 384 7.12 -34.25 15.59
C SER A 384 6.19 -33.81 16.74
N ASN A 385 6.59 -34.01 18.00
CA ASN A 385 5.82 -33.55 19.15
C ASN A 385 5.88 -32.03 19.34
N GLU A 386 7.03 -31.42 19.05
CA GLU A 386 7.27 -29.98 19.22
C GLU A 386 6.77 -29.17 18.02
N ILE A 387 6.88 -29.68 16.79
CA ILE A 387 6.47 -28.97 15.57
C ILE A 387 4.98 -28.58 15.61
N ALA A 388 4.14 -29.42 16.20
CA ALA A 388 2.71 -29.16 16.34
C ALA A 388 2.44 -27.89 17.17
N GLN A 389 3.18 -27.69 18.25
CA GLN A 389 3.08 -26.49 19.09
C GLN A 389 3.60 -25.25 18.36
N ILE A 390 4.75 -25.37 17.69
CA ILE A 390 5.35 -24.27 16.94
C ILE A 390 4.41 -23.77 15.84
N LEU A 391 3.88 -24.68 15.02
CA LEU A 391 2.98 -24.31 13.93
C LEU A 391 1.64 -23.75 14.45
N LYS A 392 1.11 -24.31 15.54
CA LYS A 392 -0.07 -23.74 16.21
C LYS A 392 0.17 -22.30 16.66
N GLN A 393 1.31 -22.02 17.31
CA GLN A 393 1.66 -20.66 17.76
C GLN A 393 1.93 -19.71 16.59
N ALA A 394 2.37 -20.22 15.44
CA ALA A 394 2.43 -19.46 14.20
C ALA A 394 1.05 -19.25 13.54
N GLY A 395 -0.03 -19.77 14.16
CA GLY A 395 -1.41 -19.60 13.74
C GLY A 395 -1.81 -20.49 12.56
N TYR A 396 -1.13 -21.61 12.33
CA TYR A 396 -1.58 -22.62 11.37
C TYR A 396 -2.79 -23.38 11.93
N THR A 397 -3.67 -23.81 11.01
CA THR A 397 -4.86 -24.57 11.38
C THR A 397 -4.48 -25.99 11.80
N VAL A 398 -5.38 -26.71 12.49
CA VAL A 398 -5.11 -28.11 12.86
C VAL A 398 -4.92 -29.01 11.63
N ASP A 399 -5.61 -28.71 10.51
CA ASP A 399 -5.46 -29.47 9.27
C ASP A 399 -4.08 -29.24 8.63
N ASP A 400 -3.60 -27.99 8.64
CA ASP A 400 -2.24 -27.66 8.19
C ASP A 400 -1.19 -28.42 9.01
N VAL A 401 -1.34 -28.40 10.34
CA VAL A 401 -0.44 -29.11 11.26
C VAL A 401 -0.53 -30.63 11.07
N GLY A 402 -1.74 -31.17 10.89
CA GLY A 402 -1.99 -32.57 10.59
C GLY A 402 -1.29 -33.02 9.31
N ARG A 403 -1.34 -32.20 8.25
CA ARG A 403 -0.66 -32.47 6.97
C ARG A 403 0.85 -32.48 7.14
N VAL A 404 1.44 -31.51 7.85
CA VAL A 404 2.88 -31.53 8.14
C VAL A 404 3.28 -32.79 8.90
N LEU A 405 2.53 -33.16 9.93
CA LEU A 405 2.84 -34.36 10.72
C LEU A 405 2.77 -35.63 9.86
N ARG A 406 1.77 -35.74 8.98
CA ARG A 406 1.62 -36.87 8.06
C ARG A 406 2.71 -36.89 6.98
N ASP A 407 2.86 -35.80 6.24
CA ASP A 407 3.60 -35.76 4.98
C ASP A 407 5.10 -35.47 5.17
N VAL A 408 5.47 -34.74 6.22
CA VAL A 408 6.88 -34.38 6.52
C VAL A 408 7.49 -35.29 7.60
N TYR A 409 6.70 -35.65 8.61
CA TYR A 409 7.17 -36.46 9.73
C TYR A 409 6.76 -37.94 9.65
N GLY A 410 5.85 -38.32 8.76
CA GLY A 410 5.39 -39.70 8.64
C GLY A 410 4.61 -40.19 9.86
N VAL A 411 4.03 -39.27 10.64
CA VAL A 411 3.20 -39.59 11.80
C VAL A 411 1.97 -40.36 11.33
N THR A 412 1.64 -41.44 12.03
CA THR A 412 0.48 -42.27 11.70
C THR A 412 -0.80 -41.74 12.36
N SER A 413 -1.97 -42.16 11.86
CA SER A 413 -3.27 -41.88 12.49
C SER A 413 -3.35 -42.36 13.94
N THR A 414 -2.53 -43.36 14.33
CA THR A 414 -2.50 -43.89 15.71
C THR A 414 -1.76 -43.01 16.71
N GLU A 415 -0.94 -42.07 16.23
CA GLU A 415 -0.06 -41.22 17.05
C GLU A 415 -0.50 -39.76 17.05
N ILE A 416 -1.11 -39.30 15.95
CA ILE A 416 -1.49 -37.90 15.74
C ILE A 416 -2.37 -37.34 16.86
N ALA A 417 -3.32 -38.13 17.37
CA ALA A 417 -4.23 -37.70 18.43
C ALA A 417 -3.47 -37.31 19.71
N SER A 418 -2.47 -38.10 20.10
CA SER A 418 -1.63 -37.82 21.27
C SER A 418 -0.73 -36.61 21.07
N ILE A 419 -0.15 -36.46 19.87
CA ILE A 419 0.72 -35.32 19.53
C ILE A 419 -0.08 -34.01 19.56
N LEU A 420 -1.23 -33.97 18.89
CA LEU A 420 -2.07 -32.77 18.85
C LEU A 420 -2.65 -32.44 20.23
N LYS A 421 -2.99 -33.45 21.05
CA LYS A 421 -3.39 -33.27 22.45
C LYS A 421 -2.28 -32.62 23.27
N GLN A 422 -1.03 -33.08 23.14
CA GLN A 422 0.13 -32.47 23.81
C GLN A 422 0.41 -31.05 23.31
N ALA A 423 0.08 -30.75 22.05
CA ALA A 423 0.10 -29.39 21.51
C ALA A 423 -1.09 -28.52 21.96
N GLY A 424 -1.99 -29.07 22.78
CA GLY A 424 -3.12 -28.40 23.39
C GLY A 424 -4.28 -28.14 22.43
N TYR A 425 -4.39 -28.88 21.33
CA TYR A 425 -5.57 -28.83 20.47
C TYR A 425 -6.79 -29.41 21.19
N THR A 426 -7.98 -28.92 20.83
CA THR A 426 -9.24 -29.44 21.37
C THR A 426 -9.54 -30.82 20.79
N VAL A 427 -10.42 -31.59 21.44
CA VAL A 427 -10.80 -32.90 20.91
C VAL A 427 -11.51 -32.81 19.55
N ASP A 428 -12.27 -31.72 19.32
CA ASP A 428 -12.92 -31.45 18.02
C ASP A 428 -11.91 -31.15 16.92
N ASP A 429 -10.86 -30.36 17.23
CA ASP A 429 -9.75 -30.11 16.30
C ASP A 429 -9.05 -31.42 15.91
N ILE A 430 -8.82 -32.29 16.89
CA ILE A 430 -8.17 -33.58 16.68
C ILE A 430 -9.07 -34.52 15.88
N GLY A 431 -10.36 -34.53 16.17
CA GLY A 431 -11.38 -35.23 15.38
C GLY A 431 -11.37 -34.79 13.91
N ARG A 432 -11.29 -33.47 13.65
CA ARG A 432 -11.18 -32.91 12.30
C ARG A 432 -9.90 -33.36 11.61
N ALA A 433 -8.74 -33.25 12.25
CA ALA A 433 -7.51 -33.73 11.64
C ALA A 433 -7.55 -35.23 11.31
N LEU A 434 -8.09 -36.07 12.20
CA LEU A 434 -8.24 -37.50 11.93
C LEU A 434 -9.19 -37.77 10.74
N LYS A 435 -10.31 -37.04 10.66
CA LYS A 435 -11.29 -37.15 9.57
C LYS A 435 -10.75 -36.62 8.24
N ASP A 436 -10.37 -35.35 8.21
CA ASP A 436 -10.14 -34.57 7.00
C ASP A 436 -8.72 -34.77 6.44
N VAL A 437 -7.73 -35.01 7.31
CA VAL A 437 -6.34 -35.27 6.90
C VAL A 437 -6.04 -36.77 6.82
N TYR A 438 -6.43 -37.55 7.82
CA TYR A 438 -6.08 -38.98 7.86
C TYR A 438 -7.14 -39.89 7.25
N GLY A 439 -8.31 -39.36 6.88
CA GLY A 439 -9.39 -40.16 6.29
C GLY A 439 -9.98 -41.18 7.24
N VAL A 440 -9.82 -40.99 8.55
CA VAL A 440 -10.40 -41.87 9.57
C VAL A 440 -11.92 -41.73 9.49
N ILE A 441 -12.61 -42.87 9.47
CA ILE A 441 -14.07 -42.93 9.42
C ILE A 441 -14.66 -42.98 10.84
N SER A 442 -15.95 -42.64 10.98
CA SER A 442 -16.63 -42.53 12.27
C SER A 442 -16.62 -43.83 13.09
N THR A 443 -16.59 -45.00 12.45
CA THR A 443 -16.53 -46.28 13.16
C THR A 443 -15.16 -46.57 13.80
N GLU A 444 -14.11 -45.87 13.37
CA GLU A 444 -12.74 -46.08 13.85
C GLU A 444 -12.31 -45.02 14.86
N ILE A 445 -12.86 -43.79 14.76
CA ILE A 445 -12.42 -42.62 15.54
C ILE A 445 -12.45 -42.84 17.06
N ALA A 446 -13.42 -43.60 17.55
CA ALA A 446 -13.56 -43.91 18.97
C ALA A 446 -12.30 -44.60 19.52
N SER A 447 -11.74 -45.55 18.78
CA SER A 447 -10.53 -46.28 19.19
C SER A 447 -9.29 -45.38 19.22
N PHE A 448 -9.15 -44.48 18.24
CA PHE A 448 -8.03 -43.53 18.17
C PHE A 448 -8.05 -42.55 19.34
N LEU A 449 -9.21 -41.96 19.61
CA LEU A 449 -9.37 -41.00 20.71
C LEU A 449 -9.28 -41.67 22.08
N GLN A 450 -9.82 -42.88 22.23
CA GLN A 450 -9.69 -43.68 23.46
C GLN A 450 -8.22 -43.95 23.78
N ARG A 451 -7.43 -44.35 22.78
CA ARG A 451 -5.98 -44.62 22.94
C ARG A 451 -5.18 -43.36 23.27
N ALA A 452 -5.64 -42.19 22.82
CA ALA A 452 -5.10 -40.89 23.22
C ALA A 452 -5.59 -40.43 24.61
N GLY A 453 -6.41 -41.24 25.30
CA GLY A 453 -6.90 -41.00 26.65
C GLY A 453 -8.01 -39.95 26.73
N TYR A 454 -8.87 -39.87 25.72
CA TYR A 454 -10.10 -39.08 25.78
C TYR A 454 -11.25 -39.85 26.44
N THR A 455 -12.16 -39.11 27.06
CA THR A 455 -13.34 -39.69 27.70
C THR A 455 -14.37 -40.12 26.66
N VAL A 456 -15.31 -40.99 27.04
CA VAL A 456 -16.39 -41.39 26.14
C VAL A 456 -17.29 -40.22 25.74
N GLN A 457 -17.47 -39.23 26.63
CA GLN A 457 -18.19 -37.99 26.34
C GLN A 457 -17.47 -37.15 25.29
N ASP A 458 -16.14 -37.02 25.39
CA ASP A 458 -15.35 -36.33 24.36
C ASP A 458 -15.51 -36.99 22.98
N ILE A 459 -15.49 -38.32 22.95
CA ILE A 459 -15.66 -39.10 21.72
C ILE A 459 -17.07 -38.92 21.16
N GLY A 460 -18.09 -38.96 22.03
CA GLY A 460 -19.47 -38.66 21.65
C GLY A 460 -19.61 -37.29 21.00
N ARG A 461 -18.98 -36.25 21.57
CA ARG A 461 -18.98 -34.89 21.00
C ARG A 461 -18.31 -34.83 19.63
N VAL A 462 -17.22 -35.56 19.41
CA VAL A 462 -16.58 -35.61 18.09
C VAL A 462 -17.48 -36.32 17.07
N LEU A 463 -18.09 -37.44 17.45
CA LEU A 463 -18.99 -38.17 16.57
C LEU A 463 -20.21 -37.31 16.17
N GLU A 464 -20.79 -36.59 17.12
CA GLU A 464 -21.89 -35.65 16.85
C GLU A 464 -21.41 -34.44 16.04
N GLY A 465 -20.48 -33.66 16.56
CA GLY A 465 -20.12 -32.34 16.04
C GLY A 465 -19.19 -32.35 14.82
N VAL A 466 -18.30 -33.34 14.71
CA VAL A 466 -17.33 -33.42 13.59
C VAL A 466 -17.81 -34.37 12.51
N TYR A 467 -18.36 -35.53 12.88
CA TYR A 467 -18.85 -36.52 11.92
C TYR A 467 -20.33 -36.35 11.57
N GLY A 468 -21.10 -35.60 12.36
CA GLY A 468 -22.54 -35.43 12.12
C GLY A 468 -23.34 -36.70 12.35
N GLU A 469 -22.84 -37.61 13.18
CA GLU A 469 -23.48 -38.89 13.45
C GLU A 469 -24.72 -38.72 14.33
N THR A 470 -25.74 -39.51 14.03
CA THR A 470 -26.96 -39.54 14.84
C THR A 470 -26.74 -40.28 16.16
N ALA A 471 -27.56 -39.99 17.17
CA ALA A 471 -27.54 -40.67 18.47
C ALA A 471 -27.57 -42.22 18.34
N ASN A 472 -28.38 -42.73 17.40
CA ASN A 472 -28.44 -44.17 17.06
C ASN A 472 -27.11 -44.72 16.53
N THR A 473 -26.48 -43.99 15.59
CA THR A 473 -25.19 -44.40 15.03
C THR A 473 -24.10 -44.35 16.09
N VAL A 474 -24.07 -43.29 16.91
CA VAL A 474 -23.10 -43.14 18.00
C VAL A 474 -23.23 -44.26 19.03
N ALA A 475 -24.44 -44.64 19.43
CA ALA A 475 -24.64 -45.77 20.33
C ALA A 475 -24.07 -47.08 19.76
N SER A 476 -24.25 -47.31 18.46
CA SER A 476 -23.72 -48.49 17.77
C SER A 476 -22.19 -48.47 17.66
N ILE A 477 -21.60 -47.31 17.33
CA ILE A 477 -20.14 -47.12 17.25
C ILE A 477 -19.50 -47.34 18.63
N LEU A 478 -20.02 -46.70 19.67
CA LEU A 478 -19.46 -46.81 21.02
C LEU A 478 -19.58 -48.23 21.57
N LYS A 479 -20.70 -48.91 21.30
CA LYS A 479 -20.84 -50.34 21.60
C LYS A 479 -19.78 -51.18 20.89
N GLY A 480 -19.58 -50.96 19.59
CA GLY A 480 -18.57 -51.65 18.79
C GLY A 480 -17.14 -51.39 19.27
N ALA A 481 -16.89 -50.19 19.82
CA ALA A 481 -15.62 -49.82 20.44
C ALA A 481 -15.44 -50.37 21.87
N GLY A 482 -16.42 -51.10 22.41
CA GLY A 482 -16.33 -51.79 23.70
C GLY A 482 -16.69 -50.93 24.92
N TYR A 483 -17.36 -49.79 24.73
CA TYR A 483 -17.87 -48.98 25.85
C TYR A 483 -19.05 -49.67 26.55
N THR A 484 -19.18 -49.44 27.86
CA THR A 484 -20.29 -50.00 28.64
C THR A 484 -21.61 -49.35 28.24
N VAL A 485 -22.73 -50.04 28.49
CA VAL A 485 -24.07 -49.48 28.22
C VAL A 485 -24.30 -48.16 28.97
N ASP A 486 -23.75 -48.02 30.18
CA ASP A 486 -23.86 -46.81 30.99
C ASP A 486 -23.02 -45.66 30.41
N ASP A 487 -21.84 -45.96 29.85
CA ASP A 487 -21.04 -44.98 29.12
C ASP A 487 -21.80 -44.44 27.92
N VAL A 488 -22.41 -45.33 27.14
CA VAL A 488 -23.23 -44.96 25.99
C VAL A 488 -24.45 -44.15 26.44
N GLY A 489 -25.15 -44.60 27.49
CA GLY A 489 -26.28 -43.87 28.07
C GLY A 489 -25.91 -42.46 28.53
N ARG A 490 -24.74 -42.28 29.16
CA ARG A 490 -24.22 -40.96 29.53
C ARG A 490 -23.95 -40.08 28.31
N VAL A 491 -23.37 -40.63 27.23
CA VAL A 491 -23.19 -39.86 25.99
C VAL A 491 -24.53 -39.40 25.43
N LEU A 492 -25.50 -40.31 25.30
CA LEU A 492 -26.80 -39.97 24.75
C LEU A 492 -27.53 -38.90 25.59
N LYS A 493 -27.38 -38.96 26.92
CA LYS A 493 -27.96 -37.96 27.83
C LYS A 493 -27.21 -36.63 27.80
N ASP A 494 -25.89 -36.65 27.94
CA ASP A 494 -25.10 -35.45 28.22
C ASP A 494 -24.67 -34.71 26.94
N VAL A 495 -24.50 -35.44 25.83
CA VAL A 495 -24.09 -34.89 24.52
C VAL A 495 -25.31 -34.66 23.63
N PHE A 496 -26.13 -35.70 23.42
CA PHE A 496 -27.29 -35.61 22.53
C PHE A 496 -28.56 -35.07 23.22
N HIS A 497 -28.54 -34.90 24.54
CA HIS A 497 -29.68 -34.41 25.32
C HIS A 497 -30.95 -35.25 25.18
N GLU A 498 -30.80 -36.55 24.92
CA GLU A 498 -31.90 -37.50 24.76
C GLU A 498 -32.57 -37.77 26.11
N THR A 499 -33.89 -37.94 26.08
CA THR A 499 -34.68 -38.34 27.25
C THR A 499 -34.47 -39.82 27.57
N SER A 500 -34.86 -40.24 28.78
CA SER A 500 -34.80 -41.65 29.19
C SER A 500 -35.52 -42.61 28.24
N ASN A 501 -36.65 -42.17 27.64
CA ASN A 501 -37.41 -42.99 26.68
C ASN A 501 -36.69 -43.10 25.34
N GLU A 502 -36.13 -41.99 24.84
CA GLU A 502 -35.35 -41.96 23.61
C GLU A 502 -34.08 -42.82 23.78
N ILE A 503 -33.35 -42.67 24.88
CA ILE A 503 -32.17 -43.48 25.19
C ILE A 503 -32.50 -44.96 25.26
N ALA A 504 -33.55 -45.34 25.98
CA ALA A 504 -33.94 -46.75 26.06
C ALA A 504 -34.31 -47.32 24.68
N THR A 505 -34.95 -46.51 23.82
CA THR A 505 -35.27 -46.86 22.42
C THR A 505 -33.99 -47.04 21.59
N ILE A 506 -33.06 -46.09 21.69
CA ILE A 506 -31.77 -46.10 20.98
C ILE A 506 -30.95 -47.32 21.40
N LEU A 507 -30.84 -47.59 22.70
CA LEU A 507 -30.08 -48.73 23.24
C LEU A 507 -30.71 -50.07 22.82
N LYS A 508 -32.04 -50.16 22.81
CA LYS A 508 -32.76 -51.33 22.24
C LYS A 508 -32.44 -51.50 20.76
N GLY A 509 -32.46 -50.41 19.98
CA GLY A 509 -32.10 -50.41 18.55
C GLY A 509 -30.65 -50.81 18.28
N ALA A 510 -29.72 -50.41 19.15
CA ALA A 510 -28.32 -50.83 19.12
C ALA A 510 -28.11 -52.28 19.62
N GLY A 511 -29.18 -52.96 20.05
CA GLY A 511 -29.19 -54.37 20.44
C GLY A 511 -28.62 -54.64 21.84
N TYR A 512 -28.72 -53.70 22.77
CA TYR A 512 -28.43 -53.97 24.19
C TYR A 512 -29.52 -54.84 24.82
N ALA A 513 -29.16 -55.66 25.80
CA ALA A 513 -30.12 -56.49 26.53
C ALA A 513 -31.04 -55.63 27.40
N ILE A 514 -32.26 -56.10 27.67
CA ILE A 514 -33.24 -55.37 28.49
C ILE A 514 -32.69 -55.08 29.90
N ASP A 515 -31.93 -56.00 30.49
CA ASP A 515 -31.34 -55.86 31.83
C ASP A 515 -30.27 -54.74 31.83
N ASP A 516 -29.50 -54.61 30.76
CA ASP A 516 -28.51 -53.54 30.57
C ASP A 516 -29.20 -52.18 30.42
N ILE A 517 -30.29 -52.11 29.66
CA ILE A 517 -31.07 -50.88 29.50
C ILE A 517 -31.72 -50.48 30.83
N ALA A 518 -32.31 -51.42 31.56
CA ALA A 518 -32.88 -51.18 32.89
C ALA A 518 -31.83 -50.64 33.86
N ARG A 519 -30.62 -51.22 33.86
CA ARG A 519 -29.48 -50.75 34.67
C ARG A 519 -29.02 -49.36 34.27
N THR A 520 -29.01 -49.01 32.99
CA THR A 520 -28.69 -47.64 32.55
C THR A 520 -29.76 -46.63 32.98
N LEU A 521 -31.04 -46.98 32.95
CA LEU A 521 -32.12 -46.13 33.48
C LEU A 521 -31.95 -45.88 34.99
N GLU A 522 -31.52 -46.89 35.74
CA GLU A 522 -31.12 -46.73 37.14
C GLU A 522 -29.88 -45.83 37.26
N ASN A 523 -28.74 -46.22 36.67
CA ASN A 523 -27.45 -45.59 36.92
C ASN A 523 -27.27 -44.19 36.34
N VAL A 524 -27.89 -43.91 35.18
CA VAL A 524 -27.72 -42.63 34.46
C VAL A 524 -28.84 -41.65 34.79
N PHE A 525 -30.04 -42.14 35.10
CA PHE A 525 -31.20 -41.29 35.39
C PHE A 525 -31.67 -41.35 36.85
N ASN A 526 -31.11 -42.22 37.68
CA ASN A 526 -31.57 -42.49 39.05
C ASN A 526 -33.08 -42.83 39.09
N MET A 527 -33.57 -43.57 38.08
CA MET A 527 -34.97 -43.95 38.02
C MET A 527 -35.32 -44.99 39.07
N THR A 528 -36.55 -44.93 39.58
CA THR A 528 -37.10 -46.04 40.36
C THR A 528 -37.43 -47.22 39.45
N GLY A 529 -37.46 -48.43 40.00
CA GLY A 529 -37.86 -49.62 39.22
C GLY A 529 -39.24 -49.48 38.58
N GLY A 530 -40.18 -48.78 39.24
CA GLY A 530 -41.50 -48.49 38.69
C GLY A 530 -41.46 -47.55 37.48
N ASP A 531 -40.62 -46.52 37.52
CA ASP A 531 -40.47 -45.59 36.39
C ASP A 531 -39.72 -46.26 35.23
N ALA A 532 -38.64 -46.99 35.51
CA ALA A 532 -37.92 -47.78 34.50
C ALA A 532 -38.83 -48.83 33.84
N ALA A 533 -39.71 -49.49 34.60
CA ALA A 533 -40.68 -50.45 34.06
C ALA A 533 -41.63 -49.80 33.04
N ARG A 534 -42.10 -48.57 33.32
CA ARG A 534 -42.95 -47.82 32.38
C ARG A 534 -42.19 -47.52 31.09
N VAL A 535 -40.96 -47.03 31.18
CA VAL A 535 -40.11 -46.75 30.00
C VAL A 535 -39.93 -48.02 29.15
N LEU A 536 -39.57 -49.14 29.76
CA LEU A 536 -39.32 -50.40 29.05
C LEU A 536 -40.59 -50.94 28.36
N LYS A 537 -41.74 -50.80 29.02
CA LYS A 537 -43.04 -51.14 28.44
C LYS A 537 -43.39 -50.22 27.27
N ASP A 538 -43.17 -48.92 27.40
CA ASP A 538 -43.50 -47.92 26.38
C ASP A 538 -42.68 -48.12 25.09
N ILE A 539 -41.43 -48.58 25.21
CA ILE A 539 -40.59 -48.94 24.06
C ILE A 539 -40.87 -50.35 23.51
N GLY A 540 -41.93 -51.01 24.00
CA GLY A 540 -42.48 -52.24 23.44
C GLY A 540 -41.79 -53.53 23.88
N TYR A 541 -41.25 -53.61 25.09
CA TYR A 541 -40.90 -54.91 25.70
C TYR A 541 -42.15 -55.62 26.26
N ALA A 542 -42.13 -56.95 26.27
CA ALA A 542 -43.21 -57.74 26.86
C ALA A 542 -43.18 -57.60 28.39
N MET A 543 -44.36 -57.56 29.02
CA MET A 543 -44.49 -57.36 30.47
C MET A 543 -43.68 -58.37 31.29
N GLN A 544 -43.62 -59.64 30.84
CA GLN A 544 -42.83 -60.68 31.51
C GLN A 544 -41.32 -60.39 31.48
N ASP A 545 -40.81 -59.87 30.37
CA ASP A 545 -39.40 -59.50 30.25
C ASP A 545 -39.08 -58.26 31.10
N VAL A 546 -40.01 -57.29 31.13
CA VAL A 546 -39.90 -56.09 31.97
C VAL A 546 -39.88 -56.46 33.45
N ASP A 547 -40.83 -57.27 33.92
CA ASP A 547 -40.92 -57.69 35.31
C ASP A 547 -39.65 -58.43 35.75
N ARG A 548 -39.13 -59.33 34.89
CA ARG A 548 -37.86 -60.02 35.11
C ARG A 548 -36.70 -59.03 35.22
N ALA A 549 -36.52 -58.16 34.24
CA ALA A 549 -35.41 -57.19 34.20
C ALA A 549 -35.44 -56.25 35.41
N ILE A 550 -36.62 -55.78 35.81
CA ILE A 550 -36.77 -54.89 36.96
C ILE A 550 -36.49 -55.65 38.27
N SER A 551 -36.95 -56.89 38.40
CA SER A 551 -36.59 -57.73 39.55
C SER A 551 -35.09 -58.01 39.63
N ASP A 552 -34.44 -58.29 38.51
CA ASP A 552 -33.01 -58.59 38.46
C ASP A 552 -32.14 -57.37 38.79
N VAL A 553 -32.53 -56.18 38.31
CA VAL A 553 -31.76 -54.93 38.51
C VAL A 553 -32.09 -54.26 39.85
N PHE A 554 -33.38 -54.10 40.18
CA PHE A 554 -33.82 -53.35 41.36
C PHE A 554 -34.18 -54.23 42.56
N GLY A 555 -34.43 -55.53 42.35
CA GLY A 555 -34.86 -56.46 43.39
C GLY A 555 -33.78 -56.79 44.42
N ALA A 556 -32.49 -56.55 44.12
CA ALA A 556 -31.41 -56.70 45.09
C ALA A 556 -31.57 -55.76 46.31
N ILE A 557 -32.10 -54.55 46.11
CA ILE A 557 -32.37 -53.60 47.20
C ILE A 557 -33.64 -54.00 47.96
N GLY A 558 -34.68 -54.45 47.26
CA GLY A 558 -35.92 -54.94 47.88
C GLY A 558 -35.72 -56.19 48.72
N GLY A 559 -34.90 -57.14 48.25
CA GLY A 559 -34.52 -58.35 48.98
C GLY A 559 -33.71 -58.03 50.23
N ALA A 560 -32.67 -57.19 50.13
CA ALA A 560 -31.87 -56.81 51.28
C ALA A 560 -32.65 -56.03 52.35
N VAL A 561 -33.61 -55.19 51.94
CA VAL A 561 -34.53 -54.51 52.88
C VAL A 561 -35.53 -55.49 53.50
N GLY A 562 -36.03 -56.46 52.73
CA GLY A 562 -36.88 -57.53 53.22
C GLY A 562 -36.17 -58.38 54.27
N ASP A 563 -34.97 -58.88 53.94
CA ASP A 563 -34.14 -59.66 54.86
C ASP A 563 -33.79 -58.88 56.14
N ALA A 564 -33.53 -57.57 56.03
CA ALA A 564 -33.29 -56.71 57.18
C ALA A 564 -34.56 -56.49 58.04
N ALA A 565 -35.73 -56.34 57.41
CA ALA A 565 -37.00 -56.19 58.11
C ALA A 565 -37.40 -57.48 58.83
N ASP A 566 -37.22 -58.63 58.19
CA ASP A 566 -37.46 -59.95 58.78
C ASP A 566 -36.54 -60.18 59.98
N ALA A 567 -35.24 -59.86 59.87
CA ALA A 567 -34.30 -59.95 60.99
C ALA A 567 -34.67 -59.04 62.18
N VAL A 568 -35.22 -57.84 61.93
CA VAL A 568 -35.72 -56.95 62.98
C VAL A 568 -37.01 -57.51 63.61
N GLY A 569 -37.89 -58.09 62.80
CA GLY A 569 -39.10 -58.75 63.24
C GLY A 569 -38.81 -59.92 64.18
N ASP A 570 -37.89 -60.80 63.79
CA ASP A 570 -37.44 -61.93 64.60
C ASP A 570 -36.83 -61.46 65.93
N ALA A 571 -35.97 -60.44 65.90
CA ALA A 571 -35.36 -59.88 67.11
C ALA A 571 -36.39 -59.26 68.09
N LEU A 572 -37.44 -58.64 67.57
CA LEU A 572 -38.56 -58.13 68.37
C LEU A 572 -39.43 -59.26 68.93
N GLY A 573 -39.64 -60.32 68.15
CA GLY A 573 -40.33 -61.54 68.59
C GLY A 573 -39.61 -62.20 69.76
N ASP A 574 -38.32 -62.45 69.62
CA ASP A 574 -37.47 -63.01 70.68
C ASP A 574 -37.49 -62.15 71.95
N ALA A 575 -37.47 -60.82 71.81
CA ALA A 575 -37.56 -59.90 72.94
C ALA A 575 -38.94 -59.96 73.62
N ALA A 576 -40.03 -60.07 72.86
CA ALA A 576 -41.38 -60.20 73.39
C ALA A 576 -41.57 -61.52 74.15
N ASP A 577 -41.04 -62.63 73.61
CA ASP A 577 -41.06 -63.94 74.26
C ASP A 577 -40.22 -63.95 75.55
N ALA A 578 -39.06 -63.30 75.55
CA ALA A 578 -38.24 -63.13 76.75
C ALA A 578 -38.97 -62.34 77.85
N VAL A 579 -39.66 -61.26 77.48
CA VAL A 579 -40.48 -60.47 78.43
C VAL A 579 -41.69 -61.26 78.91
N GLY A 580 -42.38 -61.98 78.00
CA GLY A 580 -43.51 -62.84 78.34
C GLY A 580 -43.13 -63.98 79.28
N GLY A 581 -41.99 -64.64 79.05
CA GLY A 581 -41.42 -65.65 79.94
C GLY A 581 -41.06 -65.07 81.31
N ALA A 582 -40.42 -63.90 81.35
CA ALA A 582 -40.10 -63.22 82.61
C ALA A 582 -41.38 -62.89 83.41
N LEU A 583 -42.41 -62.33 82.78
CA LEU A 583 -43.69 -62.03 83.43
C LEU A 583 -44.43 -63.31 83.87
N GLY A 584 -44.45 -64.34 83.03
CA GLY A 584 -45.05 -65.64 83.37
C GLY A 584 -44.41 -66.28 84.60
N SER A 585 -43.08 -66.15 84.76
CA SER A 585 -42.37 -66.62 85.95
C SER A 585 -42.61 -65.79 87.22
N ILE A 586 -43.12 -64.57 87.08
CA ILE A 586 -43.43 -63.66 88.20
C ILE A 586 -44.87 -63.84 88.67
N PHE A 587 -45.80 -64.19 87.77
CA PHE A 587 -47.24 -64.20 88.04
C PHE A 587 -47.93 -65.57 87.98
N GLY A 588 -47.24 -66.63 87.55
CA GLY A 588 -47.69 -68.03 87.67
C GLY A 588 -47.00 -68.74 88.81
#